data_AF-A0A2E0TN81-F1
#
_entry.id   AF-A0A2E0TN81-F1
#
_cell.length_a   1.000
_cell.length_b   1.000
_cell.length_c   1.000
_cell.angle_alpha   90.00
_cell.angle_beta   90.00
_cell.angle_gamma   90.00
#
_symmetry.space_group_name_H-M   'P 1'
#
loop_
_entity.id
_entity.type
_entity.pdbx_description
1 polymer ?
#
loop_
_entity_poly.entity_id
_entity_poly.type
_entity_poly.pdbx_seq_one_letter_code
_entity_poly.pdbx_strand_id
1 'polypeptide(L)'
;MRARLARALVALSLLGACGTTEPTQVVLVIGGQWEGEVPIDTVDVEVLGPDGTPRAATAELTNRPLPRTLGLVHTQGPLGPFLARIQGLSGGVPIVERRARFSFVEGEVRVLQLILSSACIDSSCEEGLTCDRGSCRVVDIAPSELTPYPQGGLDAGAGMTPADGGLDGGMLDGGVLDGGAPIPDAATPTPDAGTDAATPTPDAGTDAATPTPDAGSCPAGCDCDLDCTSGLCSCNDGCCAPDCAGAETCDLRCQSGSCDVDATSAGTVRVDCRGGSTCETDCTGATDCSVQCRGSADCLVDCTGAASCGFSSCNGGEMSCPGDVFVCGRACP
;
A
#
# COMPACT_ATOMS: atom_id res chain seq x y z
N MET A 1 -16.19 69.36 50.70
CA MET A 1 -15.09 68.71 49.95
C MET A 1 -15.41 67.23 49.80
N ARG A 2 -15.87 66.79 48.63
CA ARG A 2 -16.17 65.37 48.33
C ARG A 2 -15.18 64.90 47.27
N ALA A 3 -14.21 64.08 47.68
CA ALA A 3 -13.21 63.49 46.79
C ALA A 3 -13.90 62.47 45.87
N ARG A 4 -13.84 62.70 44.56
CA ARG A 4 -14.35 61.78 43.54
C ARG A 4 -13.30 60.69 43.33
N LEU A 5 -13.54 59.49 43.87
CA LEU A 5 -12.81 58.28 43.53
C LEU A 5 -13.18 57.88 42.08
N ALA A 6 -12.26 58.10 41.15
CA ALA A 6 -12.34 57.56 39.81
C ALA A 6 -11.96 56.07 39.86
N ARG A 7 -12.96 55.18 39.85
CA ARG A 7 -12.77 53.75 39.62
C ARG A 7 -12.43 53.55 38.15
N ALA A 8 -11.14 53.35 37.86
CA ALA A 8 -10.68 52.86 36.57
C ALA A 8 -11.09 51.37 36.44
N LEU A 9 -12.10 51.11 35.62
CA LEU A 9 -12.41 49.77 35.12
C LEU A 9 -11.29 49.37 34.15
N VAL A 10 -10.36 48.53 34.59
CA VAL A 10 -9.46 47.80 33.70
C VAL A 10 -10.26 46.61 33.16
N ALA A 11 -10.83 46.78 31.97
CA ALA A 11 -11.40 45.69 31.20
C ALA A 11 -10.23 44.86 30.63
N LEU A 12 -9.84 43.83 31.37
CA LEU A 12 -8.84 42.86 30.95
C LEU A 12 -9.51 41.89 29.96
N SER A 13 -9.42 42.21 28.68
CA SER A 13 -9.89 41.39 27.57
C SER A 13 -9.08 40.09 27.52
N LEU A 14 -9.53 39.06 28.24
CA LEU A 14 -9.12 37.67 28.03
C LEU A 14 -9.64 37.22 26.66
N LEU A 15 -8.91 37.58 25.61
CA LEU A 15 -8.95 36.89 24.33
C LEU A 15 -8.39 35.48 24.59
N GLY A 16 -9.28 34.57 24.99
CA GLY A 16 -9.00 33.15 25.03
C GLY A 16 -8.66 32.72 23.61
N ALA A 17 -7.37 32.67 23.30
CA ALA A 17 -6.86 31.95 22.15
C ALA A 17 -7.26 30.49 22.36
N CYS A 18 -8.38 30.08 21.74
CA CYS A 18 -8.62 28.68 21.42
C CYS A 18 -7.49 28.27 20.49
N GLY A 19 -6.32 27.94 21.06
CA GLY A 19 -5.25 27.29 20.34
C GLY A 19 -5.81 25.96 19.87
N THR A 20 -6.07 25.87 18.57
CA THR A 20 -6.39 24.62 17.91
C THR A 20 -5.09 23.83 17.82
N THR A 21 -4.60 23.37 18.96
CA THR A 21 -3.48 22.44 18.99
C THR A 21 -4.00 21.14 18.40
N GLU A 22 -3.40 20.69 17.31
CA GLU A 22 -3.73 19.39 16.74
C GLU A 22 -3.50 18.30 17.80
N PRO A 23 -4.42 17.33 17.92
CA PRO A 23 -4.27 16.27 18.89
C PRO A 23 -3.05 15.42 18.52
N THR A 24 -2.29 14.99 19.53
CA THR A 24 -1.24 13.99 19.35
C THR A 24 -1.90 12.62 19.23
N GLN A 25 -1.98 12.10 18.01
CA GLN A 25 -2.79 10.92 17.69
C GLN A 25 -2.08 10.00 16.70
N VAL A 26 -2.22 8.69 16.91
CA VAL A 26 -1.87 7.67 15.92
C VAL A 26 -3.13 6.92 15.52
N VAL A 27 -3.38 6.81 14.22
CA VAL A 27 -4.47 6.00 13.66
C VAL A 27 -3.86 4.71 13.13
N LEU A 28 -4.20 3.59 13.78
CA LEU A 28 -3.86 2.26 13.28
C LEU A 28 -4.82 1.91 12.16
N VAL A 29 -4.30 1.63 10.97
CA VAL A 29 -5.08 1.13 9.83
C VAL A 29 -4.70 -0.33 9.62
N ILE A 30 -5.59 -1.24 10.00
CA ILE A 30 -5.42 -2.67 9.84
C ILE A 30 -5.96 -3.06 8.47
N GLY A 31 -5.08 -3.50 7.58
CA GLY A 31 -5.41 -4.02 6.25
C GLY A 31 -5.24 -5.54 6.17
N GLY A 32 -5.70 -6.14 5.06
CA GLY A 32 -5.60 -7.57 4.80
C GLY A 32 -5.11 -7.87 3.39
N GLN A 33 -4.23 -8.84 3.24
CA GLN A 33 -3.80 -9.42 1.96
C GLN A 33 -4.00 -10.94 2.03
N TRP A 34 -5.13 -11.40 1.52
CA TRP A 34 -5.55 -12.80 1.59
C TRP A 34 -5.73 -13.35 0.18
N GLU A 35 -5.03 -14.44 -0.10
CA GLU A 35 -5.27 -15.28 -1.26
C GLU A 35 -5.92 -16.58 -0.77
N GLY A 36 -7.06 -16.96 -1.34
CA GLY A 36 -7.76 -18.22 -1.02
C GLY A 36 -8.92 -18.11 -0.03
N GLU A 37 -9.32 -19.28 0.50
CA GLU A 37 -10.58 -19.51 1.22
C GLU A 37 -10.48 -19.45 2.76
N VAL A 38 -9.37 -18.96 3.34
CA VAL A 38 -9.26 -18.82 4.80
C VAL A 38 -9.56 -17.37 5.18
N PRO A 39 -10.84 -17.00 5.42
CA PRO A 39 -11.14 -15.69 5.93
C PRO A 39 -10.78 -15.61 7.41
N ILE A 40 -10.07 -14.56 7.77
CA ILE A 40 -10.15 -14.04 9.13
C ILE A 40 -11.56 -13.46 9.34
N ASP A 41 -12.20 -13.85 10.43
CA ASP A 41 -13.54 -13.36 10.79
C ASP A 41 -13.48 -12.28 11.87
N THR A 42 -12.36 -12.19 12.59
CA THR A 42 -12.18 -11.29 13.73
C THR A 42 -10.77 -10.72 13.72
N VAL A 43 -10.64 -9.45 14.12
CA VAL A 43 -9.35 -8.83 14.42
C VAL A 43 -9.34 -8.40 15.88
N ASP A 44 -8.34 -8.88 16.61
CA ASP A 44 -8.02 -8.41 17.95
C ASP A 44 -6.81 -7.50 17.91
N VAL A 45 -6.92 -6.35 18.56
CA VAL A 45 -5.86 -5.36 18.70
C VAL A 45 -5.61 -5.13 20.18
N GLU A 46 -4.36 -5.31 20.60
CA GLU A 46 -3.89 -4.96 21.94
C GLU A 46 -2.74 -3.97 21.83
N VAL A 47 -2.79 -2.89 22.61
CA VAL A 47 -1.76 -1.85 22.66
C VAL A 47 -1.27 -1.71 24.10
N LEU A 48 0.01 -2.00 24.33
CA LEU A 48 0.68 -1.74 25.60
C LEU A 48 1.34 -0.36 25.56
N GLY A 49 1.03 0.48 26.55
CA GLY A 49 1.69 1.77 26.73
C GLY A 49 3.06 1.66 27.41
N PRO A 50 3.82 2.77 27.50
CA PRO A 50 5.10 2.83 28.21
C PRO A 50 5.00 2.51 29.71
N ASP A 51 3.80 2.68 30.28
CA ASP A 51 3.46 2.33 31.66
C ASP A 51 3.13 0.83 31.84
N GLY A 52 3.12 0.07 30.75
CA GLY A 52 2.74 -1.35 30.74
C GLY A 52 1.24 -1.60 30.78
N THR A 53 0.40 -0.56 30.73
CA THR A 53 -1.06 -0.72 30.77
C THR A 53 -1.57 -1.19 29.41
N PRO A 54 -2.23 -2.36 29.31
CA PRO A 54 -2.79 -2.83 28.05
C PRO A 54 -4.12 -2.13 27.75
N ARG A 55 -4.37 -1.87 26.47
CA ARG A 55 -5.66 -1.43 25.92
C ARG A 55 -6.03 -2.37 24.78
N ALA A 56 -7.21 -2.96 24.83
CA ALA A 56 -7.67 -3.92 23.84
C ALA A 56 -8.90 -3.42 23.08
N ALA A 57 -9.01 -3.82 21.81
CA ALA A 57 -10.17 -3.62 20.96
C ALA A 57 -10.35 -4.84 20.05
N THR A 58 -11.60 -5.23 19.80
CA THR A 58 -11.95 -6.37 18.95
C THR A 58 -12.93 -5.90 17.88
N ALA A 59 -12.81 -6.43 16.66
CA ALA A 59 -13.71 -6.14 15.56
C ALA A 59 -14.05 -7.39 14.77
N GLU A 60 -15.35 -7.68 14.63
CA GLU A 60 -15.86 -8.66 13.68
C GLU A 60 -15.79 -8.12 12.25
N LEU A 61 -15.37 -8.98 11.32
CA LEU A 61 -15.19 -8.68 9.90
C LEU A 61 -16.36 -9.13 9.02
N THR A 62 -17.27 -9.97 9.54
CA THR A 62 -18.42 -10.51 8.80
C THR A 62 -19.29 -9.41 8.17
N ASN A 63 -19.50 -8.31 8.89
CA ASN A 63 -20.38 -7.21 8.45
C ASN A 63 -19.62 -6.01 7.86
N ARG A 64 -18.33 -5.89 8.17
CA ARG A 64 -17.47 -4.79 7.76
C ARG A 64 -16.06 -5.33 7.58
N PRO A 65 -15.70 -5.74 6.35
CA PRO A 65 -14.39 -6.32 6.08
C PRO A 65 -13.28 -5.30 6.29
N LEU A 66 -12.03 -5.75 6.19
CA LEU A 66 -10.87 -4.88 6.19
C LEU A 66 -10.92 -3.88 5.02
N PRO A 67 -10.33 -2.68 5.16
CA PRO A 67 -9.53 -2.22 6.30
C PRO A 67 -10.37 -1.80 7.53
N ARG A 68 -9.77 -1.90 8.72
CA ARG A 68 -10.33 -1.42 9.99
C ARG A 68 -9.42 -0.36 10.61
N THR A 69 -9.99 0.59 11.33
CA THR A 69 -9.24 1.69 11.93
C THR A 69 -9.42 1.76 13.44
N LEU A 70 -8.33 1.99 14.17
CA LEU A 70 -8.33 2.28 15.60
C LEU A 70 -7.56 3.57 15.89
N GLY A 71 -8.22 4.58 16.44
CA GLY A 71 -7.59 5.82 16.87
C GLY A 71 -7.02 5.70 18.28
N LEU A 72 -5.74 6.03 18.44
CA LEU A 72 -5.07 6.15 19.71
C LEU A 72 -4.74 7.62 19.96
N VAL A 73 -5.36 8.21 20.98
CA VAL A 73 -5.12 9.62 21.34
C VAL A 73 -4.25 9.68 22.58
N HIS A 74 -3.14 10.41 22.49
CA HIS A 74 -2.26 10.67 23.61
C HIS A 74 -2.75 11.90 24.39
N THR A 75 -3.10 11.72 25.65
CA THR A 75 -3.58 12.81 26.52
C THR A 75 -2.54 13.24 27.55
N GLN A 76 -1.66 12.33 27.98
CA GLN A 76 -0.65 12.57 29.01
C GLN A 76 0.37 11.42 29.05
N GLY A 77 1.56 11.69 29.59
CA GLY A 77 2.62 10.70 29.82
C GLY A 77 3.74 10.74 28.76
N PRO A 78 4.61 9.72 28.73
CA PRO A 78 5.62 9.57 27.69
C PRO A 78 4.98 9.25 26.34
N LEU A 79 5.52 9.82 25.26
CA LEU A 79 5.06 9.60 23.88
C LEU A 79 5.40 8.20 23.31
N GLY A 80 6.13 7.37 24.05
CA GLY A 80 6.46 6.01 23.63
C GLY A 80 7.58 5.38 24.46
N PRO A 81 7.96 4.14 24.12
CA PRO A 81 7.36 3.34 23.04
C PRO A 81 6.01 2.72 23.44
N PHE A 82 5.12 2.61 22.45
CA PHE A 82 3.90 1.81 22.51
C PHE A 82 4.12 0.52 21.71
N LEU A 83 3.59 -0.60 22.20
CA LEU A 83 3.63 -1.89 21.50
C LEU A 83 2.21 -2.29 21.09
N ALA A 84 1.92 -2.25 19.79
CA ALA A 84 0.70 -2.80 19.23
C ALA A 84 0.91 -4.26 18.80
N ARG A 85 -0.02 -5.13 19.18
CA ARG A 85 -0.17 -6.52 18.74
C ARG A 85 -1.52 -6.67 18.08
N ILE A 86 -1.52 -7.16 16.84
CA ILE A 86 -2.70 -7.31 16.00
C ILE A 86 -2.79 -8.78 15.61
N GLN A 87 -3.89 -9.42 15.94
CA GLN A 87 -4.15 -10.82 15.62
C GLN A 87 -5.35 -10.91 14.68
N GLY A 88 -5.21 -11.69 13.62
CA GLY A 88 -6.32 -12.13 12.78
C GLY A 88 -6.76 -13.51 13.25
N LEU A 89 -8.05 -13.64 13.57
CA LEU A 89 -8.63 -14.89 14.07
C LEU A 89 -9.58 -15.49 13.05
N SER A 90 -9.68 -16.82 13.06
CA SER A 90 -10.68 -17.59 12.32
C SER A 90 -11.33 -18.57 13.29
N GLY A 91 -12.65 -18.47 13.48
CA GLY A 91 -13.37 -19.24 14.48
C GLY A 91 -12.87 -19.01 15.91
N GLY A 92 -12.34 -17.82 16.21
CA GLY A 92 -11.74 -17.47 17.50
C GLY A 92 -10.33 -18.03 17.74
N VAL A 93 -9.72 -18.67 16.74
CA VAL A 93 -8.32 -19.13 16.79
C VAL A 93 -7.42 -18.12 16.07
N PRO A 94 -6.35 -17.60 16.70
CA PRO A 94 -5.41 -16.71 16.02
C PRO A 94 -4.63 -17.49 14.96
N ILE A 95 -4.69 -17.04 13.71
CA ILE A 95 -3.99 -17.66 12.56
C ILE A 95 -2.89 -16.78 11.98
N VAL A 96 -2.87 -15.49 12.30
CA VAL A 96 -1.83 -14.54 11.93
C VAL A 96 -1.64 -13.52 13.03
N GLU A 97 -0.39 -13.11 13.27
CA GLU A 97 -0.05 -12.04 14.21
C GLU A 97 0.91 -11.05 13.56
N ARG A 98 0.70 -9.77 13.86
CA ARG A 98 1.64 -8.69 13.55
C ARG A 98 1.88 -7.83 14.78
N ARG A 99 3.13 -7.43 14.99
CA ARG A 99 3.55 -6.54 16.08
C ARG A 99 4.18 -5.27 15.53
N ALA A 100 4.01 -4.16 16.23
CA ALA A 100 4.69 -2.90 15.91
C ALA A 100 4.98 -2.11 17.19
N ARG A 101 6.20 -1.60 17.31
CA ARG A 101 6.63 -0.69 18.37
C ARG A 101 6.79 0.70 17.77
N PHE A 102 6.05 1.68 18.28
CA PHE A 102 6.04 3.04 17.73
C PHE A 102 5.99 4.09 18.84
N SER A 103 6.25 5.34 18.48
CA SER A 103 6.08 6.50 19.35
C SER A 103 5.18 7.53 18.68
N PHE A 104 4.43 8.28 19.47
CA PHE A 104 3.68 9.42 18.99
C PHE A 104 4.63 10.54 18.55
N VAL A 105 4.18 11.34 17.57
CA VAL A 105 4.84 12.59 17.20
C VAL A 105 4.02 13.74 17.80
N GLU A 106 4.68 14.56 18.62
CA GLU A 106 4.02 15.62 19.39
C GLU A 106 3.28 16.60 18.48
N GLY A 107 2.01 16.85 18.79
CA GLY A 107 1.18 17.81 18.06
C GLY A 107 0.76 17.38 16.66
N GLU A 108 0.88 16.09 16.31
CA GLU A 108 0.57 15.60 14.98
C GLU A 108 -0.40 14.40 15.01
N VAL A 109 -1.17 14.26 13.93
CA VAL A 109 -1.96 13.07 13.63
C VAL A 109 -1.22 12.23 12.59
N ARG A 110 -0.83 11.02 12.97
CA ARG A 110 -0.07 10.09 12.15
C ARG A 110 -0.83 8.80 11.89
N VAL A 111 -0.54 8.13 10.79
CA VAL A 111 -1.15 6.86 10.39
C VAL A 111 -0.09 5.77 10.41
N LEU A 112 -0.43 4.65 11.06
CA LEU A 112 0.37 3.43 11.06
C LEU A 112 -0.41 2.34 10.33
N GLN A 113 0.07 1.95 9.16
CA GLN A 113 -0.53 0.86 8.37
C GLN A 113 0.03 -0.49 8.79
N LEU A 114 -0.87 -1.43 9.08
CA LEU A 114 -0.54 -2.76 9.57
C LEU A 114 -1.28 -3.78 8.70
N ILE A 115 -0.56 -4.46 7.82
CA ILE A 115 -1.14 -5.45 6.91
C ILE A 115 -1.01 -6.84 7.52
N LEU A 116 -2.15 -7.51 7.70
CA LEU A 116 -2.22 -8.94 7.98
C LEU A 116 -2.19 -9.68 6.63
N SER A 117 -1.19 -10.53 6.42
CA SER A 117 -0.98 -11.25 5.16
C SER A 117 -1.14 -12.75 5.36
N SER A 118 -1.79 -13.41 4.42
CA SER A 118 -1.86 -14.88 4.36
C SER A 118 -0.49 -15.55 4.29
N ALA A 119 0.52 -14.88 3.72
CA ALA A 119 1.91 -15.34 3.72
C ALA A 119 2.54 -15.39 5.13
N CYS A 120 1.89 -14.79 6.13
CA CYS A 120 2.32 -14.82 7.53
C CYS A 120 1.60 -15.87 8.39
N ILE A 121 0.70 -16.68 7.82
CA ILE A 121 0.11 -17.82 8.54
C ILE A 121 1.24 -18.79 8.92
N ASP A 122 1.23 -19.27 10.17
CA ASP A 122 2.24 -20.18 10.74
C ASP A 122 3.69 -19.69 10.69
N SER A 123 3.92 -18.42 10.32
CA SER A 123 5.25 -17.82 10.32
C SER A 123 5.65 -17.43 11.75
N SER A 124 6.85 -17.83 12.15
CA SER A 124 7.45 -17.40 13.41
C SER A 124 8.70 -16.57 13.13
N CYS A 125 8.74 -15.37 13.70
CA CYS A 125 9.89 -14.49 13.65
C CYS A 125 10.61 -14.47 15.01
N GLU A 126 11.91 -14.21 14.99
CA GLU A 126 12.72 -14.07 16.20
C GLU A 126 12.21 -12.93 17.12
N GLU A 127 12.73 -12.89 18.35
CA GLU A 127 12.41 -11.82 19.29
C GLU A 127 12.78 -10.44 18.71
N GLY A 128 11.86 -9.48 18.80
CA GLY A 128 12.04 -8.15 18.21
C GLY A 128 11.75 -8.06 16.70
N LEU A 129 11.36 -9.17 16.06
CA LEU A 129 10.90 -9.19 14.67
C LEU A 129 9.39 -9.48 14.57
N THR A 130 8.76 -9.14 13.45
CA THR A 130 7.36 -9.48 13.13
C THR A 130 7.25 -9.84 11.66
N CYS A 131 6.29 -10.70 11.31
CA CYS A 131 6.00 -10.97 9.92
C CYS A 131 5.29 -9.75 9.29
N ASP A 132 5.77 -9.35 8.12
CA ASP A 132 5.23 -8.32 7.24
C ASP A 132 5.29 -8.84 5.81
N ARG A 133 4.11 -9.10 5.23
CA ARG A 133 3.97 -9.63 3.86
C ARG A 133 4.86 -10.85 3.56
N GLY A 134 4.91 -11.81 4.50
CA GLY A 134 5.69 -13.05 4.36
C GLY A 134 7.17 -12.94 4.73
N SER A 135 7.65 -11.76 5.13
CA SER A 135 9.05 -11.55 5.54
C SER A 135 9.15 -11.08 6.99
N CYS A 136 10.16 -11.52 7.72
CA CYS A 136 10.41 -11.02 9.08
C CYS A 136 11.13 -9.67 9.02
N ARG A 137 10.58 -8.66 9.69
CA ARG A 137 11.17 -7.32 9.84
C ARG A 137 11.21 -6.89 11.30
N VAL A 138 12.00 -5.87 11.63
CA VAL A 138 12.02 -5.28 12.98
C VAL A 138 10.65 -4.74 13.38
N VAL A 139 10.28 -4.91 14.65
CA VAL A 139 9.03 -4.37 15.20
C VAL A 139 9.08 -2.85 15.37
N ASP A 140 10.27 -2.28 15.53
CA ASP A 140 10.45 -0.84 15.71
C ASP A 140 10.11 -0.07 14.43
N ILE A 141 9.17 0.87 14.54
CA ILE A 141 8.71 1.73 13.47
C ILE A 141 9.28 3.13 13.69
N ALA A 142 10.07 3.62 12.73
CA ALA A 142 10.60 4.96 12.81
C ALA A 142 9.48 6.02 12.67
N PRO A 143 9.59 7.20 13.29
CA PRO A 143 8.60 8.27 13.11
C PRO A 143 8.38 8.68 11.64
N SER A 144 9.40 8.57 10.80
CA SER A 144 9.33 8.84 9.36
C SER A 144 8.53 7.79 8.57
N GLU A 145 8.36 6.58 9.12
CA GLU A 145 7.49 5.55 8.52
C GLU A 145 6.01 5.78 8.84
N LEU A 146 5.70 6.67 9.79
CA LEU A 146 4.33 7.06 10.10
C LEU A 146 3.87 8.13 9.12
N THR A 147 2.91 7.78 8.26
CA THR A 147 2.42 8.70 7.25
C THR A 147 1.60 9.82 7.90
N PRO A 148 1.71 11.08 7.43
CA PRO A 148 0.79 12.14 7.85
C PRO A 148 -0.66 11.73 7.59
N TYR A 149 -1.57 12.09 8.50
CA TYR A 149 -2.99 11.91 8.24
C TYR A 149 -3.43 12.80 7.07
N PRO A 150 -4.08 12.25 6.02
CA PRO A 150 -4.41 13.02 4.83
C PRO A 150 -5.37 14.16 5.17
N GLN A 151 -5.08 15.36 4.65
CA GLN A 151 -5.99 16.50 4.76
C GLN A 151 -7.27 16.19 3.99
N GLY A 152 -8.40 16.12 4.69
CA GLY A 152 -9.68 15.63 4.16
C GLY A 152 -10.24 14.40 4.90
N GLY A 153 -9.44 13.79 5.78
CA GLY A 153 -9.85 12.62 6.54
C GLY A 153 -9.61 11.32 5.80
N LEU A 154 -9.27 10.26 6.54
CA LEU A 154 -9.62 8.92 6.08
C LEU A 154 -11.15 8.88 6.10
N ASP A 155 -11.79 8.59 4.97
CA ASP A 155 -13.22 8.30 4.95
C ASP A 155 -13.45 7.21 5.99
N ALA A 156 -14.07 7.56 7.12
CA ALA A 156 -14.30 6.64 8.25
C ALA A 156 -15.36 5.56 7.91
N GLY A 157 -15.58 5.32 6.61
CA GLY A 157 -16.73 4.67 6.05
C GLY A 157 -17.95 5.54 6.31
N ALA A 158 -18.42 6.27 5.30
CA ALA A 158 -19.72 6.91 5.26
C ALA A 158 -20.82 5.95 5.78
N GLY A 159 -21.13 6.07 7.07
CA GLY A 159 -22.10 5.26 7.79
C GLY A 159 -22.44 5.78 9.19
N MET A 160 -21.83 6.89 9.63
CA MET A 160 -22.41 7.68 10.72
C MET A 160 -23.51 8.57 10.12
N THR A 161 -24.67 7.98 9.84
CA THR A 161 -25.89 8.79 9.94
C THR A 161 -25.95 9.32 11.37
N PRO A 162 -26.14 10.62 11.62
CA PRO A 162 -26.47 11.10 12.95
C PRO A 162 -27.89 10.62 13.25
N ALA A 163 -28.02 9.38 13.69
CA ALA A 163 -29.24 8.85 14.28
C ALA A 163 -29.21 9.19 15.77
N ASP A 164 -29.73 10.40 16.00
CA ASP A 164 -30.48 10.80 17.17
C ASP A 164 -31.20 9.64 17.89
N GLY A 165 -31.19 9.73 19.22
CA GLY A 165 -31.72 8.71 20.10
C GLY A 165 -33.21 8.45 19.95
N GLY A 166 -33.57 7.22 20.29
CA GLY A 166 -34.90 6.80 20.73
C GLY A 166 -35.92 6.65 19.61
N LEU A 167 -36.16 5.41 19.17
CA LEU A 167 -37.50 4.96 18.83
C LEU A 167 -37.64 3.46 19.10
N ASP A 168 -38.45 3.22 20.11
CA ASP A 168 -39.03 2.00 20.61
C ASP A 168 -40.07 1.44 19.63
N GLY A 169 -40.07 0.11 19.49
CA GLY A 169 -41.26 -0.66 19.13
C GLY A 169 -41.48 -0.95 17.64
N GLY A 170 -41.42 -2.24 17.29
CA GLY A 170 -42.03 -2.72 16.05
C GLY A 170 -41.54 -4.08 15.60
N MET A 171 -42.18 -5.14 16.12
CA MET A 171 -42.16 -6.46 15.51
C MET A 171 -42.60 -6.37 14.04
N LEU A 172 -41.86 -7.00 13.11
CA LEU A 172 -42.43 -7.53 11.89
C LEU A 172 -41.97 -8.98 11.71
N ASP A 173 -42.92 -9.86 11.95
CA ASP A 173 -43.00 -11.26 11.52
C ASP A 173 -43.31 -11.30 10.01
N GLY A 174 -42.84 -12.35 9.35
CA GLY A 174 -43.51 -12.90 8.17
C GLY A 174 -42.72 -12.84 6.87
N GLY A 175 -42.28 -14.01 6.40
CA GLY A 175 -42.04 -14.19 4.96
C GLY A 175 -41.09 -15.30 4.57
N VAL A 176 -41.55 -16.54 4.65
CA VAL A 176 -40.94 -17.70 3.98
C VAL A 176 -41.14 -17.54 2.46
N LEU A 177 -40.07 -17.59 1.66
CA LEU A 177 -40.15 -17.85 0.22
C LEU A 177 -39.22 -19.00 -0.15
N ASP A 178 -39.84 -20.18 -0.21
CA ASP A 178 -39.44 -21.34 -1.00
C ASP A 178 -39.87 -21.11 -2.46
N GLY A 179 -39.06 -21.50 -3.44
CA GLY A 179 -39.40 -21.32 -4.84
C GLY A 179 -38.30 -21.56 -5.88
N GLY A 180 -37.70 -22.76 -5.87
CA GLY A 180 -37.34 -23.59 -7.04
C GLY A 180 -36.54 -23.03 -8.24
N ALA A 181 -35.47 -23.73 -8.62
CA ALA A 181 -35.44 -24.66 -9.77
C ALA A 181 -34.00 -25.15 -10.07
N PRO A 182 -33.81 -26.40 -10.55
CA PRO A 182 -32.50 -26.99 -10.82
C PRO A 182 -31.90 -26.48 -12.14
N ILE A 183 -30.59 -26.19 -12.11
CA ILE A 183 -29.79 -25.88 -13.31
C ILE A 183 -29.31 -27.22 -13.91
N PRO A 184 -29.53 -27.49 -15.21
CA PRO A 184 -29.08 -28.72 -15.85
C PRO A 184 -27.57 -28.73 -16.15
N ASP A 185 -26.96 -29.89 -15.93
CA ASP A 185 -25.58 -30.25 -16.26
C ASP A 185 -25.18 -29.86 -17.69
N ALA A 186 -24.18 -28.98 -17.80
CA ALA A 186 -23.45 -28.76 -19.03
C ALA A 186 -22.19 -29.62 -19.04
N ALA A 187 -22.19 -30.61 -19.93
CA ALA A 187 -21.09 -31.50 -20.22
C ALA A 187 -19.79 -30.76 -20.58
N THR A 188 -18.69 -31.14 -19.92
CA THR A 188 -17.34 -30.83 -20.37
C THR A 188 -16.80 -32.00 -21.22
N PRO A 189 -16.34 -31.77 -22.45
CA PRO A 189 -15.48 -32.73 -23.14
C PRO A 189 -14.03 -32.58 -22.65
N THR A 190 -13.42 -33.72 -22.31
CA THR A 190 -11.98 -33.88 -22.04
C THR A 190 -11.14 -33.60 -23.29
N PRO A 191 -10.08 -32.77 -23.20
CA PRO A 191 -9.02 -32.76 -24.20
C PRO A 191 -8.02 -33.90 -23.96
N ASP A 192 -7.71 -34.56 -25.07
CA ASP A 192 -6.83 -35.71 -25.27
C ASP A 192 -5.36 -35.44 -24.90
N ALA A 193 -4.68 -36.50 -24.49
CA ALA A 193 -3.25 -36.53 -24.18
C ALA A 193 -2.51 -37.30 -25.27
N GLY A 194 -1.40 -36.75 -25.76
CA GLY A 194 -0.47 -37.44 -26.69
C GLY A 194 0.30 -36.43 -27.55
N THR A 195 1.44 -35.88 -27.12
CA THR A 195 2.82 -36.38 -27.33
C THR A 195 3.14 -36.79 -28.78
N ASP A 196 4.02 -36.04 -29.47
CA ASP A 196 5.34 -36.53 -29.91
C ASP A 196 6.13 -35.51 -30.77
N ALA A 197 7.40 -35.32 -30.34
CA ALA A 197 8.64 -35.20 -31.12
C ALA A 197 8.78 -34.20 -32.31
N ALA A 198 9.68 -33.22 -32.17
CA ALA A 198 11.06 -33.28 -32.68
C ALA A 198 11.75 -31.89 -32.76
N THR A 199 13.02 -31.87 -32.39
CA THR A 199 14.02 -30.78 -32.36
C THR A 199 14.33 -30.16 -33.74
N PRO A 200 14.95 -28.95 -33.83
CA PRO A 200 16.42 -28.86 -33.81
C PRO A 200 16.98 -27.72 -32.95
N THR A 201 18.13 -28.00 -32.33
CA THR A 201 19.06 -27.07 -31.66
C THR A 201 19.68 -26.06 -32.63
N PRO A 202 19.62 -24.74 -32.37
CA PRO A 202 20.50 -23.77 -32.99
C PRO A 202 21.72 -23.45 -32.10
N ASP A 203 22.86 -23.73 -32.71
CA ASP A 203 24.21 -23.17 -32.60
C ASP A 203 24.54 -22.16 -31.48
N ALA A 204 25.59 -22.49 -30.72
CA ALA A 204 26.22 -21.65 -29.72
C ALA A 204 27.28 -20.75 -30.38
N GLY A 205 26.86 -19.56 -30.83
CA GLY A 205 27.77 -18.46 -31.13
C GLY A 205 28.06 -17.68 -29.85
N THR A 206 29.26 -17.85 -29.29
CA THR A 206 29.74 -17.11 -28.11
C THR A 206 30.44 -15.84 -28.59
N ASP A 207 29.69 -14.74 -28.69
CA ASP A 207 30.29 -13.41 -28.80
C ASP A 207 30.36 -12.82 -27.39
N ALA A 208 31.59 -12.70 -26.88
CA ALA A 208 31.90 -12.15 -25.58
C ALA A 208 31.56 -10.65 -25.54
N ALA A 209 30.37 -10.32 -25.03
CA ALA A 209 30.07 -8.98 -24.57
C ALA A 209 30.94 -8.67 -23.35
N THR A 210 31.66 -7.56 -23.41
CA THR A 210 32.39 -6.97 -22.29
C THR A 210 31.41 -6.68 -21.14
N PRO A 211 31.71 -7.07 -19.88
CA PRO A 211 30.82 -6.78 -18.77
C PRO A 211 30.67 -5.26 -18.60
N THR A 212 29.42 -4.80 -18.64
CA THR A 212 29.02 -3.45 -18.22
C THR A 212 29.23 -3.29 -16.71
N PRO A 213 29.41 -2.06 -16.22
CA PRO A 213 29.73 -1.81 -14.81
C PRO A 213 28.51 -2.11 -13.93
N ASP A 214 28.75 -2.90 -12.88
CA ASP A 214 27.80 -3.33 -11.84
C ASP A 214 26.69 -2.31 -11.50
N ALA A 215 25.46 -2.60 -11.94
CA ALA A 215 24.26 -2.09 -11.30
C ALA A 215 24.12 -2.73 -9.91
N GLY A 216 23.66 -1.94 -8.93
CA GLY A 216 23.72 -2.28 -7.51
C GLY A 216 23.12 -3.65 -7.15
N SER A 217 23.67 -4.29 -6.12
CA SER A 217 23.22 -5.58 -5.62
C SER A 217 21.73 -5.57 -5.28
N CYS A 218 20.95 -6.41 -5.97
CA CYS A 218 19.52 -6.50 -5.77
C CYS A 218 19.17 -7.23 -4.48
N PRO A 219 17.98 -6.98 -3.90
CA PRO A 219 17.49 -7.73 -2.75
C PRO A 219 17.44 -9.23 -3.08
N ALA A 220 17.81 -10.08 -2.12
CA ALA A 220 17.76 -11.53 -2.28
C ALA A 220 16.36 -11.98 -2.73
N GLY A 221 16.28 -12.65 -3.88
CA GLY A 221 15.02 -13.10 -4.50
C GLY A 221 14.54 -12.31 -5.71
N CYS A 222 15.29 -11.29 -6.14
CA CYS A 222 14.99 -10.53 -7.37
C CYS A 222 15.94 -10.93 -8.50
N ASP A 223 15.39 -11.17 -9.69
CA ASP A 223 16.17 -11.35 -10.91
C ASP A 223 16.22 -10.00 -11.63
N CYS A 224 17.33 -9.28 -11.45
CA CYS A 224 17.45 -7.87 -11.79
C CYS A 224 18.48 -7.58 -12.88
N ASP A 225 18.98 -8.63 -13.53
CA ASP A 225 19.90 -8.51 -14.66
C ASP A 225 19.19 -9.09 -15.90
N LEU A 226 18.09 -8.44 -16.26
CA LEU A 226 17.33 -8.80 -17.45
C LEU A 226 17.75 -7.83 -18.57
N ASP A 227 18.79 -8.20 -19.31
CA ASP A 227 19.20 -7.49 -20.53
C ASP A 227 18.12 -7.69 -21.60
N CYS A 228 17.41 -6.60 -21.91
CA CYS A 228 16.25 -6.60 -22.79
C CYS A 228 16.55 -6.07 -24.19
N THR A 229 17.82 -6.07 -24.62
CA THR A 229 18.26 -5.49 -25.90
C THR A 229 17.53 -6.06 -27.13
N SER A 230 16.94 -7.27 -27.06
CA SER A 230 16.14 -7.88 -28.14
C SER A 230 14.63 -7.58 -28.10
N GLY A 231 14.16 -6.70 -27.23
CA GLY A 231 12.90 -5.96 -27.41
C GLY A 231 11.63 -6.46 -26.72
N LEU A 232 11.62 -7.59 -26.01
CA LEU A 232 10.45 -8.02 -25.23
C LEU A 232 10.85 -8.69 -23.91
N CYS A 233 10.53 -8.05 -22.80
CA CYS A 233 10.66 -8.65 -21.47
C CYS A 233 9.37 -8.56 -20.67
N SER A 234 9.10 -9.60 -19.87
CA SER A 234 7.90 -9.69 -19.03
C SER A 234 8.30 -9.98 -17.59
N CYS A 235 7.87 -9.10 -16.69
CA CYS A 235 8.08 -9.23 -15.26
C CYS A 235 6.75 -9.53 -14.56
N ASN A 236 6.64 -10.75 -14.04
CA ASN A 236 5.37 -11.25 -13.48
C ASN A 236 5.34 -11.26 -11.95
N ASP A 237 6.48 -11.50 -11.28
CA ASP A 237 6.55 -11.58 -9.81
C ASP A 237 7.89 -11.01 -9.28
N GLY A 238 7.84 -9.93 -8.50
CA GLY A 238 9.00 -9.41 -7.74
C GLY A 238 9.49 -8.01 -8.15
N CYS A 239 10.69 -7.64 -7.69
CA CYS A 239 11.36 -6.43 -8.15
C CYS A 239 12.13 -6.74 -9.44
N CYS A 240 11.86 -6.00 -10.51
CA CYS A 240 12.60 -6.07 -11.76
C CYS A 240 13.30 -4.75 -12.04
N ALA A 241 14.55 -4.84 -12.50
CA ALA A 241 15.30 -3.69 -12.99
C ALA A 241 15.75 -3.94 -14.45
N PRO A 242 14.82 -3.96 -15.43
CA PRO A 242 15.21 -4.21 -16.82
C PRO A 242 16.05 -3.05 -17.36
N ASP A 243 17.20 -3.40 -17.93
CA ASP A 243 18.08 -2.46 -18.63
C ASP A 243 17.82 -2.53 -20.14
N CYS A 244 17.34 -1.43 -20.69
CA CYS A 244 17.06 -1.16 -22.09
C CYS A 244 17.93 -0.03 -22.64
N ALA A 245 18.97 0.40 -21.91
CA ALA A 245 19.77 1.55 -22.30
C ALA A 245 20.38 1.37 -23.71
N GLY A 246 20.13 2.34 -24.58
CA GLY A 246 20.60 2.35 -25.97
C GLY A 246 19.92 1.36 -26.93
N ALA A 247 18.88 0.63 -26.50
CA ALA A 247 18.14 -0.28 -27.38
C ALA A 247 17.33 0.47 -28.44
N GLU A 248 17.20 -0.08 -29.66
CA GLU A 248 16.35 0.52 -30.71
C GLU A 248 14.85 0.48 -30.32
N THR A 249 14.42 -0.59 -29.65
CA THR A 249 13.05 -0.76 -29.16
C THR A 249 13.06 -1.48 -27.82
N CYS A 250 12.30 -0.98 -26.86
CA CYS A 250 12.12 -1.54 -25.54
C CYS A 250 10.61 -1.66 -25.25
N ASP A 251 10.05 -2.88 -25.35
CA ASP A 251 8.66 -3.14 -25.00
C ASP A 251 8.62 -4.02 -23.72
N LEU A 252 8.06 -3.47 -22.63
CA LEU A 252 8.08 -4.06 -21.30
C LEU A 252 6.67 -4.15 -20.69
N ARG A 253 6.44 -5.21 -19.90
CA ARG A 253 5.23 -5.35 -19.09
C ARG A 253 5.59 -5.66 -17.64
N CYS A 254 5.11 -4.81 -16.74
CA CYS A 254 5.26 -4.96 -15.29
C CYS A 254 3.88 -5.32 -14.71
N GLN A 255 3.70 -6.55 -14.22
CA GLN A 255 2.39 -7.03 -13.75
C GLN A 255 2.15 -6.83 -12.24
N SER A 256 3.20 -6.91 -11.44
CA SER A 256 3.17 -6.76 -9.98
C SER A 256 4.55 -6.29 -9.47
N GLY A 257 4.63 -5.78 -8.24
CA GLY A 257 5.91 -5.44 -7.60
C GLY A 257 6.52 -4.10 -8.01
N SER A 258 7.83 -3.94 -7.79
CA SER A 258 8.59 -2.74 -8.16
C SER A 258 9.25 -2.95 -9.52
N CYS A 259 9.05 -2.04 -10.47
CA CYS A 259 9.65 -2.09 -11.80
C CYS A 259 10.49 -0.82 -11.99
N ASP A 260 11.81 -0.96 -12.04
CA ASP A 260 12.74 0.15 -12.26
C ASP A 260 13.36 0.00 -13.66
N VAL A 261 12.81 0.72 -14.63
CA VAL A 261 13.17 0.55 -16.04
C VAL A 261 14.20 1.60 -16.43
N ASP A 262 15.42 1.18 -16.75
CA ASP A 262 16.40 2.05 -17.41
C ASP A 262 16.23 1.96 -18.92
N ALA A 263 15.70 3.00 -19.56
CA ALA A 263 15.57 3.11 -21.01
C ALA A 263 16.34 4.32 -21.56
N THR A 264 17.45 4.67 -20.90
CA THR A 264 18.28 5.81 -21.27
C THR A 264 18.76 5.71 -22.73
N SER A 265 18.55 6.78 -23.50
CA SER A 265 18.94 6.88 -24.92
C SER A 265 18.35 5.79 -25.84
N ALA A 266 17.27 5.11 -25.43
CA ALA A 266 16.59 4.14 -26.27
C ALA A 266 15.83 4.80 -27.44
N GLY A 267 15.59 4.05 -28.52
CA GLY A 267 14.80 4.50 -29.66
C GLY A 267 13.32 4.67 -29.29
N THR A 268 12.57 3.56 -29.30
CA THR A 268 11.15 3.54 -28.91
C THR A 268 10.93 2.72 -27.64
N VAL A 269 10.34 3.33 -26.62
CA VAL A 269 10.08 2.74 -25.32
C VAL A 269 8.58 2.61 -25.09
N ARG A 270 8.10 1.41 -24.78
CA ARG A 270 6.71 1.16 -24.34
C ARG A 270 6.71 0.33 -23.07
N VAL A 271 6.20 0.91 -22.00
CA VAL A 271 6.08 0.23 -20.71
C VAL A 271 4.60 0.12 -20.34
N ASP A 272 4.13 -1.08 -20.02
CA ASP A 272 2.76 -1.35 -19.54
C ASP A 272 2.80 -1.81 -18.08
N CYS A 273 2.43 -0.90 -17.17
CA CYS A 273 2.42 -1.09 -15.73
C CYS A 273 1.01 -1.41 -15.22
N ARG A 274 0.89 -2.52 -14.50
CA ARG A 274 -0.40 -3.08 -14.05
C ARG A 274 -0.36 -3.54 -12.58
N GLY A 275 -1.52 -3.90 -12.05
CA GLY A 275 -1.64 -4.74 -10.85
C GLY A 275 -1.11 -4.13 -9.53
N GLY A 276 -1.13 -2.81 -9.39
CA GLY A 276 -0.60 -2.17 -8.17
C GLY A 276 0.91 -2.11 -8.11
N SER A 277 1.59 -2.29 -9.26
CA SER A 277 3.04 -2.12 -9.35
C SER A 277 3.46 -0.67 -9.09
N THR A 278 4.66 -0.51 -8.54
CA THR A 278 5.37 0.77 -8.51
C THR A 278 6.34 0.78 -9.68
N CYS A 279 6.05 1.58 -10.70
CA CYS A 279 6.89 1.71 -11.88
C CYS A 279 7.67 3.01 -11.83
N GLU A 280 8.98 2.92 -11.96
CA GLU A 280 9.90 4.01 -12.21
C GLU A 280 10.52 3.75 -13.59
N THR A 281 10.49 4.73 -14.48
CA THR A 281 10.97 4.57 -15.85
C THR A 281 11.82 5.76 -16.23
N ASP A 282 13.11 5.52 -16.41
CA ASP A 282 14.04 6.51 -16.93
C ASP A 282 14.03 6.47 -18.46
N CYS A 283 13.43 7.48 -19.07
CA CYS A 283 13.39 7.66 -20.52
C CYS A 283 14.34 8.77 -21.00
N THR A 284 15.37 9.09 -20.21
CA THR A 284 16.29 10.18 -20.50
C THR A 284 16.94 10.03 -21.88
N GLY A 285 16.74 11.03 -22.75
CA GLY A 285 17.30 11.04 -24.10
C GLY A 285 16.66 10.07 -25.09
N ALA A 286 15.54 9.42 -24.74
CA ALA A 286 14.85 8.51 -25.66
C ALA A 286 14.18 9.25 -26.83
N THR A 287 13.98 8.58 -27.98
CA THR A 287 13.29 9.22 -29.12
C THR A 287 11.78 9.30 -28.88
N ASP A 288 11.16 8.19 -28.46
CA ASP A 288 9.74 8.11 -28.14
C ASP A 288 9.56 7.22 -26.91
N CYS A 289 8.95 7.74 -25.85
CA CYS A 289 8.67 7.00 -24.63
C CYS A 289 7.19 7.12 -24.25
N SER A 290 6.48 6.00 -24.28
CA SER A 290 5.06 5.92 -23.93
C SER A 290 4.83 4.92 -22.81
N VAL A 291 4.40 5.42 -21.65
CA VAL A 291 4.06 4.58 -20.49
C VAL A 291 2.54 4.43 -20.36
N GLN A 292 2.06 3.22 -20.14
CA GLN A 292 0.66 2.93 -19.80
C GLN A 292 0.58 2.52 -18.34
N CYS A 293 -0.07 3.36 -17.52
CA CYS A 293 -0.26 3.12 -16.10
C CYS A 293 -1.71 2.71 -15.83
N ARG A 294 -1.94 1.41 -15.57
CA ARG A 294 -3.27 0.79 -15.47
C ARG A 294 -3.54 0.18 -14.11
N GLY A 295 -4.83 0.04 -13.79
CA GLY A 295 -5.27 -0.50 -12.50
C GLY A 295 -4.97 0.47 -11.37
N SER A 296 -4.35 -0.03 -10.29
CA SER A 296 -3.90 0.75 -9.13
C SER A 296 -2.38 0.96 -9.11
N ALA A 297 -1.71 0.93 -10.26
CA ALA A 297 -0.26 1.12 -10.35
C ALA A 297 0.13 2.58 -10.08
N ASP A 298 1.28 2.76 -9.43
CA ASP A 298 1.91 4.04 -9.15
C ASP A 298 3.09 4.22 -10.11
N CYS A 299 2.98 5.14 -11.07
CA CYS A 299 4.00 5.30 -12.11
C CYS A 299 4.72 6.65 -12.01
N LEU A 300 6.02 6.64 -12.24
CA LEU A 300 6.88 7.81 -12.45
C LEU A 300 7.66 7.60 -13.75
N VAL A 301 7.71 8.62 -14.60
CA VAL A 301 8.55 8.64 -15.80
C VAL A 301 9.41 9.89 -15.82
N ASP A 302 10.72 9.73 -15.99
CA ASP A 302 11.65 10.81 -16.27
C ASP A 302 11.80 10.96 -17.79
N CYS A 303 11.36 12.11 -18.32
CA CYS A 303 11.37 12.40 -19.74
C CYS A 303 12.51 13.33 -20.16
N THR A 304 13.52 13.54 -19.30
CA THR A 304 14.57 14.53 -19.53
C THR A 304 15.26 14.33 -20.89
N GLY A 305 15.14 15.32 -21.78
CA GLY A 305 15.78 15.28 -23.10
C GLY A 305 15.19 14.29 -24.10
N ALA A 306 14.08 13.63 -23.79
CA ALA A 306 13.36 12.78 -24.74
C ALA A 306 12.63 13.63 -25.80
N ALA A 307 12.54 13.15 -27.05
CA ALA A 307 11.88 13.92 -28.12
C ALA A 307 10.34 13.86 -28.03
N SER A 308 9.79 12.72 -27.60
CA SER A 308 8.39 12.56 -27.20
C SER A 308 8.35 11.66 -25.98
N CYS A 309 7.72 12.10 -24.90
CA CYS A 309 7.62 11.32 -23.68
C CYS A 309 6.39 11.68 -22.85
N GLY A 310 5.77 10.68 -22.23
CA GLY A 310 4.64 10.85 -21.32
C GLY A 310 3.79 9.59 -21.16
N PHE A 311 2.63 9.75 -20.52
CA PHE A 311 1.66 8.65 -20.40
C PHE A 311 0.74 8.57 -21.61
N SER A 312 0.62 7.40 -22.22
CA SER A 312 -0.44 7.14 -23.20
C SER A 312 -1.77 6.77 -22.54
N SER A 313 -1.73 6.33 -21.28
CA SER A 313 -2.91 6.10 -20.44
C SER A 313 -2.52 6.18 -18.96
N CYS A 314 -3.33 6.88 -18.17
CA CYS A 314 -3.15 7.00 -16.73
C CYS A 314 -4.53 7.00 -16.02
N ASN A 315 -4.80 5.97 -15.22
CA ASN A 315 -6.05 5.86 -14.46
C ASN A 315 -6.03 6.70 -13.16
N GLY A 316 -4.85 6.91 -12.57
CA GLY A 316 -4.68 7.59 -11.29
C GLY A 316 -4.67 9.12 -11.34
N GLY A 317 -4.87 9.70 -12.53
CA GLY A 317 -4.66 11.13 -12.79
C GLY A 317 -3.19 11.43 -13.06
N GLU A 318 -2.92 12.05 -14.21
CA GLU A 318 -1.58 12.45 -14.62
C GLU A 318 -1.23 13.81 -14.01
N MET A 319 -0.01 13.92 -13.49
CA MET A 319 0.55 15.16 -12.97
C MET A 319 1.96 15.38 -13.52
N SER A 320 2.25 16.60 -13.95
CA SER A 320 3.60 17.03 -14.36
C SER A 320 4.33 17.65 -13.17
N CYS A 321 5.57 17.21 -12.97
CA CYS A 321 6.46 17.60 -11.89
C CYS A 321 7.64 18.44 -12.45
N PRO A 322 8.40 19.15 -11.59
CA PRO A 322 9.63 19.83 -12.03
C PRO A 322 10.64 18.84 -12.64
N GLY A 323 11.40 19.30 -13.64
CA GLY A 323 12.47 18.50 -14.25
C GLY A 323 11.99 17.51 -15.32
N ASP A 324 10.90 17.83 -16.04
CA ASP A 324 10.33 16.95 -17.08
C ASP A 324 9.96 15.54 -16.58
N VAL A 325 9.62 15.44 -15.28
CA VAL A 325 9.12 14.21 -14.65
C VAL A 325 7.60 14.21 -14.68
N PHE A 326 6.99 13.07 -15.01
CA PHE A 326 5.54 12.88 -14.96
C PHE A 326 5.19 11.74 -14.02
N VAL A 327 4.10 11.90 -13.27
CA VAL A 327 3.61 10.88 -12.34
C VAL A 327 2.15 10.53 -12.61
N CYS A 328 1.78 9.28 -12.32
CA CYS A 328 0.41 8.77 -12.39
C CYS A 328 0.09 7.98 -11.11
N GLY A 329 -1.02 8.32 -10.44
CA GLY A 329 -1.45 7.61 -9.22
C GLY A 329 -0.66 7.97 -7.95
N ARG A 330 0.41 8.77 -8.07
CA ARG A 330 1.30 9.18 -6.97
C ARG A 330 1.58 10.68 -6.97
N ALA A 331 2.11 11.18 -5.86
CA ALA A 331 2.61 12.55 -5.76
C ALA A 331 3.96 12.72 -6.47
N CYS A 332 4.26 13.95 -6.88
CA CYS A 332 5.60 14.32 -7.36
C CYS A 332 6.66 14.07 -6.27
N PRO A 333 7.85 13.58 -6.65
CA PRO A 333 9.00 13.48 -5.75
C PRO A 333 9.51 14.87 -5.30
#